data_AF-A0A7D9CYE7-F1
#
_entry.id   AF-A0A7D9CYE7-F1
#
_cell.length_a   1.000
_cell.length_b   1.000
_cell.length_c   1.000
_cell.angle_alpha   90.00
_cell.angle_beta   90.00
_cell.angle_gamma   90.00
#
_symmetry.space_group_name_H-M   'P 1'
#
loop_
_entity.id
_entity.type
_entity.pdbx_description
1 polymer ?
#
loop_
_entity_poly.entity_id
_entity_poly.type
_entity_poly.pdbx_seq_one_letter_code
_entity_poly.pdbx_strand_id
1 'polypeptide(L)'
;MFVRSFTRLSIRRLATAAPKAESGASASGSKAVEEKAASGIQKKKAHKAKRVLNIPKSSKEVPDVNTFLKKIGRGATENAETFENDWKKFFTMNSRKMKEEGIDTKLRRYILDWREKYAQGIPLDEIKLPVKKHGGERRKRIYAAEKKVKERIAAAQLRKAYRKKANVESIQKLKWEKLHSQRK
;
A
#
# COMPACT_ATOMS: atom_id res chain seq x y z
N MET A 1 23.73 8.09 -45.09
CA MET A 1 24.55 7.24 -44.19
C MET A 1 25.03 8.09 -43.03
N PHE A 2 24.58 7.84 -41.80
CA PHE A 2 25.39 8.00 -40.58
C PHE A 2 24.58 7.43 -39.40
N VAL A 3 24.86 6.17 -39.07
CA VAL A 3 24.30 5.46 -37.92
C VAL A 3 25.20 5.79 -36.73
N ARG A 4 24.70 6.49 -35.72
CA ARG A 4 25.41 6.68 -34.45
C ARG A 4 24.89 5.68 -33.43
N SER A 5 25.59 4.57 -33.34
CA SER A 5 25.53 3.57 -32.28
C SER A 5 25.92 4.22 -30.93
N PHE A 6 25.00 4.22 -29.97
CA PHE A 6 25.31 4.56 -28.58
C PHE A 6 25.61 3.29 -27.81
N THR A 7 26.90 3.05 -27.57
CA THR A 7 27.39 1.99 -26.69
C THR A 7 27.14 2.37 -25.23
N ARG A 8 26.55 1.41 -24.50
CA ARG A 8 26.17 1.49 -23.08
C ARG A 8 27.41 1.20 -22.23
N LEU A 9 28.03 2.20 -21.61
CA LEU A 9 29.12 1.96 -20.65
C LEU A 9 28.59 1.94 -19.21
N SER A 10 28.89 0.80 -18.58
CA SER A 10 28.49 0.36 -17.24
C SER A 10 29.23 1.15 -16.14
N ILE A 11 28.50 1.66 -15.16
CA ILE A 11 29.06 2.29 -13.96
C ILE A 11 29.38 1.17 -12.96
N ARG A 12 30.66 0.79 -12.85
CA ARG A 12 31.17 -0.06 -11.77
C ARG A 12 31.36 0.80 -10.51
N ARG A 13 30.66 0.46 -9.42
CA ARG A 13 30.94 0.96 -8.06
C ARG A 13 32.20 0.26 -7.55
N LEU A 14 33.21 1.05 -7.17
CA LEU A 14 34.37 0.56 -6.41
C LEU A 14 34.02 0.55 -4.91
N ALA A 15 34.20 -0.60 -4.29
CA ALA A 15 34.04 -0.83 -2.86
C ALA A 15 35.31 -0.41 -2.12
N THR A 16 35.12 0.25 -0.98
CA THR A 16 36.11 0.69 -0.01
C THR A 16 36.62 -0.47 0.83
N ALA A 17 37.93 -0.70 0.90
CA ALA A 17 38.56 -1.57 1.88
C ALA A 17 39.81 -0.87 2.44
N ALA A 18 39.80 -0.55 3.73
CA ALA A 18 40.92 -0.01 4.48
C ALA A 18 41.54 -1.13 5.34
N PRO A 19 42.86 -1.34 5.30
CA PRO A 19 43.55 -2.26 6.21
C PRO A 19 43.93 -1.55 7.52
N LYS A 20 43.72 -2.25 8.64
CA LYS A 20 44.05 -1.83 10.01
C LYS A 20 45.40 -2.43 10.39
N ALA A 21 46.38 -1.56 10.67
CA ALA A 21 47.71 -1.92 11.15
C ALA A 21 47.75 -2.24 12.66
N GLU A 22 48.89 -2.79 13.03
CA GLU A 22 49.23 -3.74 14.11
C GLU A 22 49.64 -3.12 15.46
N SER A 23 49.99 -4.04 16.39
CA SER A 23 50.73 -3.91 17.67
C SER A 23 49.91 -3.40 18.87
N GLY A 24 49.98 -3.95 20.09
CA GLY A 24 50.85 -4.93 20.73
C GLY A 24 51.18 -4.41 22.14
N ALA A 25 50.76 -5.09 23.21
CA ALA A 25 51.34 -4.94 24.55
C ALA A 25 50.80 -6.00 25.54
N SER A 26 51.72 -6.77 26.09
CA SER A 26 51.60 -7.66 27.24
C SER A 26 51.57 -6.89 28.56
N ALA A 27 50.76 -7.31 29.53
CA ALA A 27 51.08 -7.15 30.95
C ALA A 27 50.34 -8.21 31.79
N SER A 28 51.14 -8.93 32.57
CA SER A 28 50.81 -9.92 33.59
C SER A 28 50.50 -9.28 34.94
N GLY A 29 49.73 -9.98 35.78
CA GLY A 29 49.54 -9.73 37.22
C GLY A 29 48.10 -9.37 37.56
N SER A 30 47.46 -9.80 38.65
CA SER A 30 47.79 -10.67 39.78
C SER A 30 46.51 -10.78 40.64
N LYS A 31 46.28 -11.97 41.21
CA LYS A 31 45.46 -12.32 42.40
C LYS A 31 44.46 -11.30 43.01
N ALA A 32 43.20 -11.76 43.04
CA ALA A 32 42.36 -12.05 44.23
C ALA A 32 41.63 -10.94 45.01
N VAL A 33 40.41 -11.34 45.45
CA VAL A 33 39.56 -10.81 46.55
C VAL A 33 38.85 -9.50 46.17
N GLU A 34 37.52 -9.31 46.28
CA GLU A 34 36.64 -9.50 47.43
C GLU A 34 35.15 -9.30 47.05
N GLU A 35 34.30 -10.05 47.76
CA GLU A 35 32.94 -9.73 48.22
C GLU A 35 31.74 -9.37 47.30
N LYS A 36 30.78 -10.30 47.36
CA LYS A 36 29.33 -10.17 47.43
C LYS A 36 28.71 -8.77 47.47
N ALA A 37 27.82 -8.53 46.51
CA ALA A 37 26.54 -7.86 46.75
C ALA A 37 25.42 -8.52 45.94
N ALA A 38 24.39 -8.95 46.65
CA ALA A 38 23.20 -9.58 46.11
C ALA A 38 22.34 -8.57 45.32
N SER A 39 21.87 -8.98 44.14
CA SER A 39 20.44 -8.94 43.85
C SER A 39 20.15 -9.90 42.70
N GLY A 40 19.82 -11.14 43.06
CA GLY A 40 19.23 -12.07 42.11
C GLY A 40 17.99 -11.42 41.52
N ILE A 41 18.06 -11.09 40.24
CA ILE A 41 16.89 -10.64 39.47
C ILE A 41 15.96 -11.84 39.40
N GLN A 42 15.08 -11.97 40.39
CA GLN A 42 14.00 -12.93 40.38
C GLN A 42 13.13 -12.60 39.16
N LYS A 43 13.28 -13.37 38.09
CA LYS A 43 12.40 -13.33 36.92
C LYS A 43 11.00 -13.68 37.42
N LYS A 44 10.20 -12.68 37.77
CA LYS A 44 8.79 -12.85 38.11
C LYS A 44 8.12 -13.49 36.90
N LYS A 45 7.74 -14.77 37.00
CA LYS A 45 6.88 -15.41 36.00
C LYS A 45 5.56 -14.66 36.03
N ALA A 46 5.32 -13.83 35.02
CA ALA A 46 4.03 -13.19 34.83
C ALA A 46 2.96 -14.30 34.72
N HIS A 47 2.07 -14.40 35.70
CA HIS A 47 0.87 -15.22 35.59
C HIS A 47 0.06 -14.63 34.44
N LYS A 48 0.16 -15.26 33.26
CA LYS A 48 -0.68 -14.92 32.12
C LYS A 48 -2.09 -15.41 32.44
N ALA A 49 -2.82 -14.64 33.24
CA ALA A 49 -4.23 -14.85 33.48
C ALA A 49 -4.90 -14.95 32.11
N LYS A 50 -5.57 -16.07 31.84
CA LYS A 50 -6.43 -16.21 30.68
C LYS A 50 -7.53 -15.18 30.85
N ARG A 51 -7.41 -14.03 30.20
CA ARG A 51 -8.52 -13.08 30.09
C ARG A 51 -9.67 -13.85 29.46
N VAL A 52 -10.75 -14.01 30.20
CA VAL A 52 -12.00 -14.52 29.63
C VAL A 52 -12.39 -13.48 28.59
N LEU A 53 -12.33 -13.85 27.32
CA LEU A 53 -12.73 -12.96 26.24
C LEU A 53 -14.25 -12.84 26.35
N ASN A 54 -14.75 -11.69 26.79
CA ASN A 54 -16.17 -11.39 26.72
C ASN A 54 -16.52 -11.29 25.23
N ILE A 55 -17.12 -12.36 24.68
CA ILE A 55 -17.53 -12.41 23.29
C ILE A 55 -18.82 -11.61 23.18
N PRO A 56 -18.86 -10.52 22.39
CA PRO A 56 -20.07 -9.75 22.19
C PRO A 56 -21.11 -10.60 21.46
N LYS A 57 -22.38 -10.47 21.86
CA LYS A 57 -23.51 -11.10 21.17
C LYS A 57 -23.63 -10.51 19.76
N SER A 58 -24.07 -11.32 18.79
CA SER A 58 -24.39 -10.81 17.46
C SER A 58 -25.54 -9.80 17.56
N SER A 59 -25.39 -8.66 16.88
CA SER A 59 -26.44 -7.64 16.80
C SER A 59 -27.34 -7.91 15.60
N LYS A 60 -28.58 -7.41 15.63
CA LYS A 60 -29.50 -7.48 14.47
C LYS A 60 -28.85 -6.92 13.19
N GLU A 61 -28.03 -5.89 13.36
CA GLU A 61 -27.31 -5.25 12.26
C GLU A 61 -26.13 -6.06 11.70
N VAL A 62 -25.58 -6.97 12.50
CA VAL A 62 -24.40 -7.77 12.16
C VAL A 62 -24.63 -9.19 12.68
N PRO A 63 -25.44 -9.99 11.96
CA PRO A 63 -25.77 -11.34 12.38
C PRO A 63 -24.60 -12.31 12.18
N ASP A 64 -23.72 -12.05 11.20
CA ASP A 64 -22.69 -12.98 10.74
C ASP A 64 -21.30 -12.31 10.59
N VAL A 65 -20.23 -13.10 10.66
CA VAL A 65 -18.85 -12.62 10.49
C VAL A 65 -18.63 -12.00 9.12
N ASN A 66 -19.22 -12.59 8.06
CA ASN A 66 -19.10 -12.01 6.73
C ASN A 66 -19.74 -10.62 6.65
N THR A 67 -20.88 -10.42 7.33
CA THR A 67 -21.51 -9.09 7.41
C THR A 67 -20.65 -8.09 8.18
N PHE A 68 -19.97 -8.53 9.24
CA PHE A 68 -19.01 -7.72 9.99
C PHE A 68 -17.85 -7.27 9.09
N LEU A 69 -17.21 -8.21 8.40
CA LEU A 69 -16.06 -7.94 7.52
C LEU A 69 -16.43 -7.04 6.34
N LYS A 70 -17.66 -7.20 5.79
CA LYS A 70 -18.21 -6.30 4.76
C LYS A 70 -18.39 -4.88 5.27
N LYS A 71 -18.94 -4.70 6.48
CA LYS A 71 -19.17 -3.35 7.05
C LYS A 71 -17.88 -2.58 7.32
N ILE A 72 -16.85 -3.24 7.87
CA ILE A 72 -15.58 -2.56 8.18
C ILE A 72 -14.75 -2.21 6.93
N GLY A 73 -15.02 -2.85 5.78
CA GLY A 73 -14.37 -2.56 4.50
C GLY A 73 -12.88 -2.92 4.42
N ARG A 74 -12.10 -2.11 3.69
CA ARG A 74 -10.65 -2.29 3.46
C ARG A 74 -10.20 -3.66 2.92
N GLY A 75 -11.05 -4.33 2.14
CA GLY A 75 -10.76 -5.66 1.58
C GLY A 75 -10.79 -6.79 2.62
N ALA A 76 -11.38 -6.57 3.81
CA ALA A 76 -11.46 -7.59 4.84
C ALA A 76 -12.28 -8.84 4.44
N THR A 77 -13.13 -8.71 3.42
CA THR A 77 -13.96 -9.77 2.85
C THR A 77 -13.16 -10.93 2.26
N GLU A 78 -11.94 -10.68 1.78
CA GLU A 78 -11.06 -11.70 1.18
C GLU A 78 -10.63 -12.77 2.19
N ASN A 79 -10.64 -12.44 3.50
CA ASN A 79 -10.23 -13.36 4.56
C ASN A 79 -11.44 -14.03 5.24
N ALA A 80 -12.64 -13.90 4.67
CA ALA A 80 -13.85 -14.48 5.25
C ALA A 80 -13.78 -16.02 5.35
N GLU A 81 -13.13 -16.67 4.38
CA GLU A 81 -12.96 -18.12 4.32
C GLU A 81 -12.20 -18.66 5.54
N THR A 82 -11.16 -17.96 6.00
CA THR A 82 -10.35 -18.33 7.17
C THR A 82 -11.19 -18.46 8.45
N PHE A 83 -12.22 -17.63 8.58
CA PHE A 83 -13.06 -17.58 9.79
C PHE A 83 -14.24 -18.54 9.73
N GLU A 84 -14.51 -19.17 8.58
CA GLU A 84 -15.60 -20.14 8.38
C GLU A 84 -16.98 -19.63 8.86
N ASN A 85 -17.21 -18.30 8.81
CA ASN A 85 -18.40 -17.63 9.37
C ASN A 85 -18.70 -17.92 10.86
N ASP A 86 -17.71 -18.43 11.60
CA ASP A 86 -17.87 -18.75 13.02
C ASP A 86 -17.61 -17.53 13.89
N TRP A 87 -18.68 -16.97 14.47
CA TRP A 87 -18.61 -15.80 15.36
C TRP A 87 -17.66 -16.01 16.55
N LYS A 88 -17.74 -17.18 17.18
CA LYS A 88 -16.90 -17.53 18.33
C LYS A 88 -15.43 -17.68 17.93
N LYS A 89 -15.14 -18.31 16.78
CA LYS A 89 -13.78 -18.46 16.24
C LYS A 89 -13.19 -17.08 15.95
N PHE A 90 -13.94 -16.22 15.27
CA PHE A 90 -13.54 -14.86 14.92
C PHE A 90 -13.12 -14.02 16.15
N PHE A 91 -13.94 -14.00 17.20
CA PHE A 91 -13.62 -13.23 18.43
C PHE A 91 -12.59 -13.88 19.36
N THR A 92 -12.26 -15.16 19.15
CA THR A 92 -11.24 -15.87 19.95
C THR A 92 -9.86 -15.88 19.28
N MET A 93 -9.82 -15.74 17.95
CA MET A 93 -8.57 -15.77 17.19
C MET A 93 -7.61 -14.66 17.62
N ASN A 94 -6.35 -15.03 17.85
CA ASN A 94 -5.27 -14.13 18.22
C ASN A 94 -4.51 -13.64 17.00
N SER A 95 -3.75 -12.54 17.16
CA SER A 95 -2.91 -11.98 16.10
C SER A 95 -1.86 -12.95 15.55
N ARG A 96 -1.36 -13.89 16.36
CA ARG A 96 -0.40 -14.92 15.90
C ARG A 96 -1.05 -15.93 14.96
N LYS A 97 -2.22 -16.47 15.34
CA LYS A 97 -2.99 -17.39 14.50
C LYS A 97 -3.38 -16.73 13.17
N MET A 98 -3.89 -15.50 13.21
CA MET A 98 -4.19 -14.73 12.00
C MET A 98 -2.97 -14.51 11.09
N LYS A 99 -1.75 -14.48 11.64
CA LYS A 99 -0.52 -14.40 10.84
C LYS A 99 -0.20 -15.74 10.16
N GLU A 100 -0.41 -16.85 10.86
CA GLU A 100 -0.20 -18.21 10.34
C GLU A 100 -1.16 -18.48 9.16
N GLU A 101 -2.39 -18.00 9.25
CA GLU A 101 -3.39 -18.04 8.17
C GLU A 101 -3.09 -17.09 6.98
N GLY A 102 -2.01 -16.31 7.03
CA GLY A 102 -1.58 -15.47 5.92
C GLY A 102 -2.22 -14.07 5.84
N ILE A 103 -2.97 -13.63 6.85
CA ILE A 103 -3.59 -12.29 6.84
C ILE A 103 -2.51 -11.19 6.94
N ASP A 104 -2.57 -10.17 6.07
CA ASP A 104 -1.64 -9.04 6.11
C ASP A 104 -1.64 -8.33 7.47
N THR A 105 -0.48 -7.78 7.85
CA THR A 105 -0.28 -7.13 9.14
C THR A 105 -1.15 -5.89 9.33
N LYS A 106 -1.40 -5.09 8.29
CA LYS A 106 -2.24 -3.88 8.39
C LYS A 106 -3.69 -4.26 8.59
N LEU A 107 -4.16 -5.24 7.82
CA LEU A 107 -5.54 -5.71 7.87
C LEU A 107 -5.83 -6.44 9.18
N ARG A 108 -4.90 -7.27 9.66
CA ARG A 108 -4.99 -7.93 10.96
C ARG A 108 -5.13 -6.94 12.12
N ARG A 109 -4.30 -5.89 12.16
CA ARG A 109 -4.41 -4.85 13.20
C ARG A 109 -5.76 -4.15 13.13
N TYR A 110 -6.20 -3.80 11.92
CA TYR A 110 -7.48 -3.16 11.69
C TYR A 110 -8.68 -4.00 12.17
N ILE A 111 -8.69 -5.30 11.88
CA ILE A 111 -9.73 -6.23 12.33
C ILE A 111 -9.77 -6.34 13.86
N LEU A 112 -8.59 -6.44 14.50
CA LEU A 112 -8.49 -6.53 15.96
C LEU A 112 -8.98 -5.24 16.64
N ASP A 113 -8.59 -4.08 16.11
CA ASP A 113 -9.04 -2.78 16.61
C ASP A 113 -10.58 -2.67 16.51
N TRP A 114 -11.16 -3.13 15.39
CA TRP A 114 -12.62 -3.13 15.22
C TRP A 114 -13.36 -4.12 16.10
N ARG A 115 -12.77 -5.29 16.39
CA ARG A 115 -13.34 -6.23 17.36
C ARG A 115 -13.46 -5.60 18.75
N GLU A 116 -12.43 -4.86 19.17
CA GLU A 116 -12.45 -4.15 20.45
C GLU A 116 -13.48 -3.02 20.46
N LYS A 117 -13.52 -2.19 19.40
CA LYS A 117 -14.54 -1.14 19.25
C LYS A 117 -15.96 -1.68 19.26
N TYR A 118 -16.19 -2.81 18.59
CA TYR A 118 -17.49 -3.47 18.60
C TYR A 118 -17.87 -3.98 19.99
N ALA A 119 -16.92 -4.55 20.73
CA ALA A 119 -17.15 -4.96 22.12
C ALA A 119 -17.44 -3.77 23.05
N GLN A 120 -16.96 -2.58 22.71
CA GLN A 120 -17.26 -1.32 23.40
C GLN A 120 -18.62 -0.71 22.97
N GLY A 121 -19.31 -1.27 21.99
CA GLY A 121 -20.60 -0.76 21.49
C GLY A 121 -20.48 0.39 20.50
N ILE A 122 -19.30 0.64 19.92
CA ILE A 122 -19.11 1.65 18.87
C ILE A 122 -19.72 1.12 17.56
N PRO A 123 -20.50 1.94 16.82
CA PRO A 123 -21.09 1.53 15.55
C PRO A 123 -20.01 1.15 14.52
N LEU A 124 -20.34 0.16 13.68
CA LEU A 124 -19.44 -0.35 12.65
C LEU A 124 -19.52 0.50 11.38
N ASP A 125 -18.44 1.20 11.07
CA ASP A 125 -18.29 1.98 9.84
C ASP A 125 -16.92 1.75 9.19
N GLU A 126 -16.80 1.88 7.87
CA GLU A 126 -15.50 1.83 7.20
C GLU A 126 -14.73 3.14 7.42
N ILE A 127 -13.63 3.07 8.18
CA ILE A 127 -12.66 4.18 8.21
C ILE A 127 -11.80 4.09 6.95
N LYS A 128 -12.03 4.94 5.95
CA LYS A 128 -11.26 4.92 4.70
C LYS A 128 -9.81 5.36 4.91
N LEU A 129 -8.89 4.79 4.13
CA LEU A 129 -7.50 5.23 4.11
C LEU A 129 -7.39 6.57 3.36
N PRO A 130 -6.64 7.54 3.89
CA PRO A 130 -6.44 8.81 3.20
C PRO A 130 -5.60 8.60 1.94
N VAL A 131 -6.15 8.99 0.78
CA VAL A 131 -5.44 8.95 -0.50
C VAL A 131 -4.84 10.31 -0.79
N LYS A 132 -3.57 10.34 -1.21
CA LYS A 132 -2.91 11.58 -1.60
C LYS A 132 -3.48 12.08 -2.93
N LYS A 133 -4.13 13.25 -2.89
CA LYS A 133 -4.60 13.94 -4.11
C LYS A 133 -3.40 14.34 -4.98
N HIS A 134 -3.44 13.99 -6.26
CA HIS A 134 -2.44 14.37 -7.28
C HIS A 134 -0.97 14.12 -6.88
N GLY A 135 -0.71 13.02 -6.15
CA GLY A 135 0.65 12.66 -5.70
C GLY A 135 1.14 13.42 -4.46
N GLY A 136 0.28 14.23 -3.83
CA GLY A 136 0.59 15.02 -2.64
C GLY A 136 1.12 16.42 -2.96
N GLU A 137 1.43 17.17 -1.90
CA GLU A 137 1.76 18.59 -1.99
C GLU A 137 2.97 18.86 -2.90
N ARG A 138 4.09 18.18 -2.67
CA ARG A 138 5.35 18.38 -3.42
C ARG A 138 5.21 18.12 -4.92
N ARG A 139 4.37 17.14 -5.31
CA ARG A 139 4.17 16.76 -6.72
C ARG A 139 3.05 17.53 -7.42
N LYS A 140 2.28 18.34 -6.68
CA LYS A 140 1.10 19.06 -7.19
C LYS A 140 1.46 20.02 -8.34
N ARG A 141 2.59 20.74 -8.24
CA ARG A 141 3.05 21.68 -9.29
C ARG A 141 3.37 20.96 -10.59
N ILE A 142 4.05 19.82 -10.51
CA ILE A 142 4.41 18.99 -11.67
C ILE A 142 3.14 18.45 -12.33
N TYR A 143 2.23 17.86 -11.54
CA TYR A 143 0.95 17.37 -12.05
C TYR A 143 0.15 18.47 -12.77
N ALA A 144 0.08 19.68 -12.19
CA ALA A 144 -0.64 20.79 -12.80
C ALA A 144 0.00 21.22 -14.14
N ALA A 145 1.32 21.23 -14.23
CA ALA A 145 2.03 21.52 -15.48
C ALA A 145 1.79 20.43 -16.54
N GLU A 146 1.95 19.16 -16.18
CA GLU A 146 1.70 18.02 -17.07
C GLU A 146 0.25 18.02 -17.58
N LYS A 147 -0.72 18.30 -16.70
CA LYS A 147 -2.13 18.39 -17.06
C LYS A 147 -2.37 19.47 -18.12
N LYS A 148 -1.83 20.68 -17.91
CA LYS A 148 -1.93 21.78 -18.89
C LYS A 148 -1.31 21.42 -20.24
N VAL A 149 -0.18 20.72 -20.24
CA VAL A 149 0.47 20.27 -21.48
C VAL A 149 -0.39 19.24 -22.20
N LYS A 150 -0.92 18.24 -21.48
CA LYS A 150 -1.83 17.22 -22.04
C LYS A 150 -3.08 17.84 -22.65
N GLU A 151 -3.70 18.81 -21.96
CA GLU A 151 -4.87 19.54 -22.46
C GLU A 151 -4.56 20.32 -23.74
N ARG A 152 -3.40 20.98 -23.82
CA ARG A 152 -2.96 21.69 -25.04
C ARG A 152 -2.73 20.76 -26.21
N ILE A 153 -2.07 19.62 -25.98
CA ILE A 153 -1.84 18.61 -27.01
C ILE A 153 -3.18 18.05 -27.51
N ALA A 154 -4.08 17.70 -26.59
CA ALA A 154 -5.42 17.21 -26.95
C ALA A 154 -6.22 18.24 -27.76
N ALA A 155 -6.20 19.51 -27.35
CA ALA A 155 -6.85 20.59 -28.09
C ALA A 155 -6.26 20.79 -29.49
N ALA A 156 -4.94 20.71 -29.64
CA ALA A 156 -4.27 20.80 -30.93
C ALA A 156 -4.60 19.62 -31.85
N GLN A 157 -4.64 18.39 -31.30
CA GLN A 157 -5.05 17.19 -32.02
C GLN A 157 -6.49 17.30 -32.51
N LEU A 158 -7.39 17.75 -31.64
CA LEU A 158 -8.79 18.01 -31.97
C LEU A 158 -8.89 19.04 -33.11
N ARG A 159 -8.24 20.19 -32.99
CA ARG A 159 -8.22 21.22 -34.07
C ARG A 159 -7.71 20.66 -35.39
N LYS A 160 -6.66 19.85 -35.37
CA LYS A 160 -6.12 19.19 -36.55
C LYS A 160 -7.12 18.20 -37.15
N ALA A 161 -7.83 17.44 -36.32
CA ALA A 161 -8.88 16.51 -36.76
C ALA A 161 -10.05 17.25 -37.42
N TYR A 162 -10.55 18.33 -36.82
CA TYR A 162 -11.59 19.17 -37.43
C TYR A 162 -11.16 19.78 -38.76
N ARG A 163 -9.94 20.32 -38.84
CA ARG A 163 -9.39 20.84 -40.10
C ARG A 163 -9.34 19.75 -41.18
N LYS A 164 -8.86 18.56 -40.84
CA LYS A 164 -8.84 17.43 -41.77
C LYS A 164 -10.24 17.06 -42.25
N LYS A 165 -11.21 17.01 -41.33
CA LYS A 165 -12.62 16.71 -41.65
C LYS A 165 -13.21 17.73 -42.62
N ALA A 166 -13.07 19.03 -42.32
CA ALA A 166 -13.55 20.11 -43.17
C ALA A 166 -12.91 20.09 -44.57
N ASN A 167 -11.61 19.80 -44.66
CA ASN A 167 -10.93 19.66 -45.96
C ASN A 167 -11.49 18.49 -46.77
N VAL A 168 -11.75 17.35 -46.13
CA VAL A 168 -12.36 16.19 -46.80
C VAL A 168 -13.76 16.52 -47.29
N GLU A 169 -14.58 17.16 -46.45
CA GLU A 169 -15.92 17.62 -46.82
C GLU A 169 -15.88 18.58 -48.03
N SER A 170 -14.95 19.53 -48.03
CA SER A 170 -14.74 20.45 -49.16
C SER A 170 -14.33 19.71 -50.44
N ILE A 171 -13.40 18.75 -50.35
CA ILE A 171 -12.97 17.95 -51.50
C ILE A 171 -14.15 17.11 -52.04
N GLN A 172 -14.93 16.50 -51.15
CA GLN A 172 -16.12 15.74 -51.52
C GLN A 172 -17.15 16.63 -52.22
N LYS A 173 -17.39 17.85 -51.72
CA LYS A 173 -18.28 18.83 -52.34
C LYS A 173 -17.80 19.22 -53.74
N LEU A 174 -16.53 19.60 -53.89
CA LEU A 174 -15.95 19.95 -55.20
C LEU A 174 -16.02 18.78 -56.18
N LYS A 175 -15.74 17.56 -55.72
CA LYS A 175 -15.89 16.34 -56.52
C LYS A 175 -17.34 16.15 -56.96
N TRP A 176 -18.30 16.37 -56.07
CA TRP A 176 -19.73 16.29 -56.37
C TRP A 176 -20.13 17.34 -57.41
N GLU A 177 -19.79 18.62 -57.21
CA GLU A 177 -20.07 19.72 -58.15
C GLU A 177 -19.49 19.44 -59.54
N LYS A 178 -18.23 19.00 -59.61
CA LYS A 178 -17.58 18.62 -60.87
C LYS A 178 -18.34 17.50 -61.61
N LEU A 179 -18.77 16.45 -60.89
CA LEU A 179 -19.56 15.37 -61.49
C LEU A 179 -20.93 15.83 -62.00
N HIS A 180 -21.54 16.84 -61.39
CA HIS A 180 -22.84 17.38 -61.84
C HIS A 180 -22.67 18.34 -63.03
N SER A 181 -21.57 19.08 -63.09
CA SER A 181 -21.24 19.92 -64.23
C SER A 181 -21.00 19.13 -65.52
N GLN A 182 -20.45 17.92 -65.44
CA GLN A 182 -20.16 17.06 -66.60
C GLN A 182 -21.37 16.29 -67.13
N ARG A 183 -22.50 16.30 -66.38
CA ARG A 183 -23.75 15.60 -66.74
C ARG A 183 -24.82 16.52 -67.33
N LYS A 184 -24.54 17.82 -67.43
CA LYS A 184 -25.35 18.81 -68.16
C LYS A 184 -24.67 19.10 -69.49
#